data_AF-A0A9D2HF65-F1
#
_entry.id   AF-A0A9D2HF65-F1
#
_cell.length_a   1.000
_cell.length_b   1.000
_cell.length_c   1.000
_cell.angle_alpha   90.00
_cell.angle_beta   90.00
_cell.angle_gamma   90.00
#
_symmetry.space_group_name_H-M   'P 1'
#
loop_
_entity.id
_entity.type
_entity.pdbx_description
1 polymer ?
#
loop_
_entity_poly.entity_id
_entity_poly.type
_entity_poly.pdbx_seq_one_letter_code
_entity_poly.pdbx_strand_id
1 'polypeptide(L)'
;MIDAHVHIAPGGGGSGLLPAEALRLAALRGFRAVGLIVRSDGGFDVSLRLLSERVRGLSLFVNVEAFVGVELVHVPPALLPDAVTEARQAGAELVLVHGESLADAVAEGTNLAAVEAGADILAHPGLIDDQTAAYAAEKGVALELSACPRHGLTNAHVAVMAERHGCMLAPGGNARTPEEFLRLPSWDAVCRGAALSDAARERFRNDAATLVKRFMDARRKTLREKSVFSA
;
A
#
# COMPACT_ATOMS: atom_id res chain seq x y z
N MET A 1 3.03 -14.50 4.56
CA MET A 1 2.60 -13.65 3.41
C MET A 1 2.72 -12.18 3.79
N ILE A 2 2.68 -11.26 2.83
CA ILE A 2 2.67 -9.80 3.07
C ILE A 2 1.43 -9.24 2.39
N ASP A 3 0.78 -8.24 2.99
CA ASP A 3 -0.27 -7.45 2.35
C ASP A 3 -0.02 -5.97 2.67
N ALA A 4 0.33 -5.16 1.68
CA ALA A 4 0.67 -3.76 1.87
C ALA A 4 -0.57 -2.85 1.96
N HIS A 5 -1.77 -3.38 1.74
CA HIS A 5 -2.98 -2.56 1.59
C HIS A 5 -4.18 -3.18 2.32
N VAL A 6 -4.32 -2.86 3.61
CA VAL A 6 -5.48 -3.24 4.41
C VAL A 6 -6.11 -1.99 4.97
N HIS A 7 -7.39 -1.74 4.69
CA HIS A 7 -8.04 -0.53 5.16
C HIS A 7 -8.41 -0.61 6.64
N ILE A 8 -8.07 0.46 7.35
CA ILE A 8 -8.46 0.65 8.75
C ILE A 8 -9.24 1.95 8.94
N ALA A 9 -10.16 1.93 9.90
CA ALA A 9 -10.90 3.07 10.40
C ALA A 9 -10.63 3.22 11.90
N PRO A 10 -9.60 3.98 12.31
CA PRO A 10 -9.11 3.99 13.69
C PRO A 10 -10.14 4.42 14.75
N GLY A 11 -11.07 5.29 14.36
CA GLY A 11 -12.17 5.76 15.20
C GLY A 11 -13.40 4.84 15.23
N GLY A 12 -13.39 3.72 14.50
CA GLY A 12 -14.52 2.78 14.40
C GLY A 12 -15.71 3.28 13.58
N GLY A 13 -15.67 4.51 13.06
CA GLY A 13 -16.63 5.03 12.08
C GLY A 13 -16.09 4.95 10.65
N GLY A 14 -16.94 4.59 9.70
CA GLY A 14 -16.59 4.54 8.26
C GLY A 14 -16.29 3.13 7.74
N SER A 15 -15.79 3.05 6.49
CA SER A 15 -15.47 1.79 5.81
C SER A 15 -14.03 1.35 6.10
N GLY A 16 -13.82 0.51 7.12
CA GLY A 16 -12.51 -0.07 7.43
C GLY A 16 -12.52 -0.84 8.74
N LEU A 17 -11.48 -1.64 8.95
CA LEU A 17 -11.30 -2.45 10.16
C LEU A 17 -10.78 -1.62 11.33
N LEU A 18 -11.04 -2.06 12.56
CA LEU A 18 -10.24 -1.58 13.69
C LEU A 18 -8.80 -2.11 13.56
N PRO A 19 -7.77 -1.36 13.99
CA PRO A 19 -6.39 -1.84 13.86
C PRO A 19 -6.12 -3.17 14.56
N ALA A 20 -6.70 -3.38 15.75
CA ALA A 20 -6.57 -4.64 16.49
C ALA A 20 -7.26 -5.82 15.78
N GLU A 21 -8.40 -5.56 15.14
CA GLU A 21 -9.14 -6.54 14.35
C GLU A 21 -8.35 -6.94 13.09
N ALA A 22 -7.86 -5.96 12.34
CA ALA A 22 -7.01 -6.19 11.16
C ALA A 22 -5.78 -7.04 11.50
N LEU A 23 -5.09 -6.73 12.60
CA LEU A 23 -3.94 -7.49 13.10
C LEU A 23 -4.30 -8.93 13.47
N ARG A 24 -5.45 -9.13 14.13
CA ARG A 24 -5.94 -10.47 14.49
C ARG A 24 -6.23 -11.31 13.24
N LEU A 25 -6.90 -10.73 12.25
CA LEU A 25 -7.22 -11.38 10.98
C LEU A 25 -5.95 -11.68 10.17
N ALA A 26 -4.99 -10.75 10.16
CA ALA A 26 -3.69 -10.95 9.53
C ALA A 26 -2.95 -12.16 10.12
N ALA A 27 -2.91 -12.27 11.45
CA ALA A 27 -2.29 -13.40 12.14
C ALA A 27 -3.00 -14.73 11.83
N LEU A 28 -4.34 -14.75 11.85
CA LEU A 28 -5.13 -15.95 11.48
C LEU A 28 -4.86 -16.42 10.06
N ARG A 29 -4.56 -15.49 9.15
CA ARG A 29 -4.28 -15.75 7.73
C ARG A 29 -2.80 -16.01 7.44
N GLY A 30 -1.93 -15.99 8.46
CA GLY A 30 -0.49 -16.25 8.29
C GLY A 30 0.26 -15.11 7.59
N PHE A 31 -0.24 -13.88 7.66
CA PHE A 31 0.54 -12.71 7.26
C PHE A 31 1.66 -12.46 8.26
N ARG A 32 2.84 -12.11 7.73
CA ARG A 32 4.05 -11.78 8.50
C ARG A 32 4.25 -10.28 8.57
N ALA A 33 3.74 -9.55 7.58
CA ALA A 33 3.71 -8.10 7.59
C ALA A 33 2.41 -7.58 6.94
N VAL A 34 1.87 -6.48 7.44
CA VAL A 34 0.71 -5.78 6.86
C VAL A 34 0.88 -4.26 6.83
N GLY A 35 0.39 -3.62 5.77
CA GLY A 35 0.16 -2.18 5.73
C GLY A 35 -1.27 -1.87 6.16
N LEU A 36 -1.44 -1.13 7.26
CA LEU A 36 -2.72 -0.67 7.76
C LEU A 36 -2.96 0.77 7.28
N ILE A 37 -3.90 0.93 6.37
CA ILE A 37 -4.04 2.09 5.50
C ILE A 37 -5.30 2.87 5.84
N VAL A 38 -5.12 4.14 6.22
CA VAL A 38 -6.21 5.11 6.40
C VAL A 38 -6.49 5.78 5.06
N ARG A 39 -7.75 5.91 4.66
CA ARG A 39 -8.12 6.66 3.45
C ARG A 39 -8.19 8.14 3.76
N SER A 40 -7.68 8.97 2.85
CA SER A 40 -7.66 10.42 2.97
C SER A 40 -7.70 11.06 1.59
N ASP A 41 -8.22 12.27 1.49
CA ASP A 41 -8.18 13.15 0.31
C ASP A 41 -7.15 14.29 0.47
N GLY A 42 -6.20 14.15 1.41
CA GLY A 42 -5.22 15.16 1.78
C GLY A 42 -5.40 15.68 3.21
N GLY A 43 -6.58 15.47 3.83
CA GLY A 43 -6.84 15.79 5.24
C GLY A 43 -6.63 14.60 6.20
N PHE A 44 -6.11 14.84 7.41
CA PHE A 44 -5.91 13.80 8.43
C PHE A 44 -6.63 14.13 9.74
N ASP A 45 -7.79 13.51 9.98
CA ASP A 45 -8.53 13.66 11.24
C ASP A 45 -7.90 12.91 12.42
N VAL A 46 -6.91 12.05 12.14
CA VAL A 46 -6.20 11.23 13.13
C VAL A 46 -4.71 11.48 13.01
N SER A 47 -4.04 11.61 14.15
CA SER A 47 -2.58 11.60 14.19
C SER A 47 -2.04 10.22 13.80
N LEU A 48 -1.52 10.11 12.57
CA LEU A 48 -0.93 8.87 12.05
C LEU A 48 0.25 8.40 12.91
N ARG A 49 1.01 9.34 13.48
CA ARG A 49 2.08 9.06 14.43
C ARG A 49 1.60 8.31 15.67
N LEU A 50 0.56 8.82 16.35
CA LEU A 50 0.01 8.17 17.55
C LEU A 50 -0.63 6.82 17.20
N LEU A 51 -1.27 6.74 16.03
CA LEU A 51 -1.83 5.49 15.53
C LEU A 51 -0.75 4.44 15.29
N SER A 52 0.38 4.81 14.66
CA SER A 52 1.54 3.93 14.46
C SER A 52 2.09 3.40 15.79
N GLU A 53 2.23 4.26 16.80
CA GLU A 53 2.70 3.84 18.13
C GLU A 53 1.76 2.82 18.79
N ARG A 54 0.43 3.03 18.69
CA ARG A 54 -0.58 2.09 19.16
C ARG A 54 -0.55 0.77 18.38
N VAL A 55 -0.50 0.83 17.05
CA VAL A 55 -0.43 -0.36 16.18
C VAL A 55 0.80 -1.18 16.49
N ARG A 56 1.95 -0.54 16.72
CA ARG A 56 3.17 -1.22 17.15
C ARG A 56 2.96 -1.98 18.45
N GLY A 57 2.34 -1.35 19.46
CA GLY A 57 2.00 -2.01 20.71
C GLY A 57 1.14 -3.27 20.52
N LEU A 58 0.12 -3.19 19.67
CA LEU A 58 -0.75 -4.33 19.34
C LEU A 58 -0.02 -5.43 18.55
N SER A 59 0.84 -5.04 17.61
CA SER A 59 1.55 -5.93 16.68
C SER A 59 2.45 -6.94 17.40
N LEU A 60 3.04 -6.54 18.54
CA LEU A 60 3.88 -7.39 19.39
C LEU A 60 3.14 -8.61 19.95
N PHE A 61 1.82 -8.49 20.18
CA PHE A 61 1.02 -9.58 20.75
C PHE A 61 0.52 -10.59 19.71
N VAL A 62 0.59 -10.25 18.42
CA VAL A 62 0.12 -11.12 17.32
C VAL A 62 1.25 -11.62 16.42
N ASN A 63 2.49 -11.17 16.64
CA ASN A 63 3.68 -11.54 15.86
C ASN A 63 3.54 -11.25 14.34
N VAL A 64 2.96 -10.09 14.02
CA VAL A 64 2.81 -9.57 12.65
C VAL A 64 3.44 -8.19 12.60
N GLU A 65 4.40 -7.95 11.71
CA GLU A 65 4.90 -6.59 11.48
C GLU A 65 3.80 -5.72 10.88
N ALA A 66 3.57 -4.53 11.39
CA ALA A 66 2.51 -3.67 10.89
C ALA A 66 2.98 -2.23 10.72
N PHE A 67 2.59 -1.61 9.60
CA PHE A 67 2.96 -0.24 9.23
C PHE A 67 1.69 0.57 9.04
N VAL A 68 1.65 1.78 9.60
CA VAL A 68 0.51 2.68 9.43
C VAL A 68 0.79 3.62 8.27
N GLY A 69 -0.10 3.59 7.29
CA GLY A 69 0.01 4.40 6.09
C GLY A 69 -1.30 5.07 5.71
N VAL A 70 -1.28 5.73 4.56
CA VAL A 70 -2.46 6.35 3.97
C VAL A 70 -2.64 5.93 2.52
N GLU A 71 -3.88 5.85 2.07
CA GLU A 71 -4.25 5.86 0.66
C GLU A 71 -4.83 7.25 0.38
N LEU A 72 -4.15 8.01 -0.46
CA LEU A 72 -4.64 9.28 -1.00
C LEU A 72 -5.63 8.96 -2.12
N VAL A 73 -6.91 9.30 -1.93
CA VAL A 73 -8.02 8.94 -2.81
C VAL A 73 -8.68 10.22 -3.33
N HIS A 74 -8.89 10.31 -4.65
CA HIS A 74 -9.52 11.45 -5.32
C HIS A 74 -8.87 12.82 -5.05
N VAL A 75 -7.59 12.83 -4.64
CA VAL A 75 -6.78 14.05 -4.61
C VAL A 75 -6.57 14.52 -6.05
N PRO A 76 -6.85 15.79 -6.40
CA PRO A 76 -6.54 16.33 -7.71
C PRO A 76 -5.05 16.11 -8.06
N PRO A 77 -4.69 15.68 -9.28
CA PRO A 77 -3.31 15.34 -9.63
C PRO A 77 -2.28 16.43 -9.29
N ALA A 78 -2.64 17.70 -9.50
CA ALA A 78 -1.79 18.85 -9.21
C ALA A 78 -1.46 19.03 -7.71
N LEU A 79 -2.25 18.45 -6.80
CA LEU A 79 -2.08 18.56 -5.35
C LEU A 79 -1.40 17.33 -4.73
N LEU A 80 -1.18 16.26 -5.51
CA LEU A 80 -0.56 15.02 -5.01
C LEU A 80 0.85 15.22 -4.42
N PRO A 81 1.76 16.03 -5.00
CA PRO A 81 3.08 16.26 -4.41
C PRO A 81 3.02 16.80 -2.97
N ASP A 82 2.13 17.77 -2.74
CA ASP A 82 1.92 18.36 -1.42
C ASP A 82 1.25 17.36 -0.48
N ALA A 83 0.20 16.67 -0.94
CA ALA A 83 -0.52 15.68 -0.14
C ALA A 83 0.37 14.50 0.30
N VAL A 84 1.27 14.01 -0.56
CA VAL A 84 2.26 12.99 -0.20
C VAL A 84 3.23 13.52 0.85
N THR A 85 3.68 14.76 0.70
CA THR A 85 4.58 15.41 1.66
C THR A 85 3.90 15.58 3.02
N GLU A 86 2.67 16.08 3.05
CA GLU A 86 1.87 16.27 4.25
C GLU A 86 1.57 14.94 4.97
N ALA A 87 1.24 13.88 4.22
CA ALA A 87 1.05 12.54 4.78
C ALA A 87 2.30 12.05 5.54
N ARG A 88 3.49 12.22 4.95
CA ARG A 88 4.75 11.84 5.60
C ARG A 88 5.02 12.69 6.84
N GLN A 89 4.77 14.00 6.78
CA GLN A 89 4.91 14.90 7.94
C GLN A 89 3.94 14.53 9.08
N ALA A 90 2.72 14.13 8.75
CA ALA A 90 1.72 13.63 9.70
C ALA A 90 2.11 12.28 10.35
N GLY A 91 3.10 11.59 9.79
CA GLY A 91 3.67 10.37 10.32
C GLY A 91 3.27 9.10 9.59
N ALA A 92 2.79 9.20 8.34
CA ALA A 92 2.60 8.03 7.48
C ALA A 92 3.94 7.32 7.26
N GLU A 93 3.98 6.02 7.55
CA GLU A 93 5.14 5.16 7.28
C GLU A 93 5.13 4.63 5.83
N LEU A 94 3.97 4.72 5.19
CA LEU A 94 3.66 4.23 3.86
C LEU A 94 2.60 5.15 3.24
N VAL A 95 2.84 5.63 2.02
CA VAL A 95 1.90 6.46 1.25
C VAL A 95 1.52 5.75 -0.04
N LEU A 96 0.24 5.40 -0.16
CA LEU A 96 -0.40 4.90 -1.36
C LEU A 96 -1.12 6.06 -2.04
N VAL A 97 -1.18 6.04 -3.37
CA VAL A 97 -2.14 6.84 -4.13
C VAL A 97 -3.10 5.90 -4.84
N HIS A 98 -4.39 6.19 -4.74
CA HIS A 98 -5.45 5.49 -5.43
C HIS A 98 -5.34 5.80 -6.94
N GLY A 99 -4.84 4.84 -7.71
CA GLY A 99 -4.59 5.00 -9.14
C GLY A 99 -5.86 4.95 -9.98
N GLU A 100 -5.71 5.04 -11.30
CA GLU A 100 -6.79 5.14 -12.29
C GLU A 100 -7.52 3.80 -12.53
N SER A 101 -7.97 3.18 -11.45
CA SER A 101 -8.78 1.96 -11.42
C SER A 101 -10.01 2.10 -12.32
N LEU A 102 -10.28 1.06 -13.13
CA LEU A 102 -11.49 1.01 -13.97
C LEU A 102 -12.79 0.95 -13.17
N ALA A 103 -12.71 0.64 -11.87
CA ALA A 103 -13.88 0.55 -11.01
C ALA A 103 -14.29 1.89 -10.37
N ASP A 104 -13.46 2.93 -10.51
CA ASP A 104 -13.63 4.20 -9.80
C ASP A 104 -13.39 5.38 -10.76
N ALA A 105 -14.15 6.47 -10.58
CA ALA A 105 -14.03 7.67 -11.42
C ALA A 105 -12.86 8.55 -10.96
N VAL A 106 -11.63 8.08 -11.16
CA VAL A 106 -10.39 8.77 -10.78
C VAL A 106 -9.98 9.76 -11.88
N ALA A 107 -9.42 10.91 -11.50
CA ALA A 107 -9.03 11.94 -12.45
C ALA A 107 -7.87 11.47 -13.34
N GLU A 108 -7.93 11.77 -14.64
CA GLU A 108 -6.85 11.47 -15.58
C GLU A 108 -5.55 12.21 -15.18
N GLY A 109 -4.42 11.53 -15.33
CA GLY A 109 -3.10 12.00 -14.90
C GLY A 109 -2.76 11.67 -13.45
N THR A 110 -3.66 11.02 -12.70
CA THR A 110 -3.42 10.65 -11.29
C THR A 110 -2.25 9.69 -11.16
N ASN A 111 -2.14 8.70 -12.06
CA ASN A 111 -1.06 7.72 -12.03
C ASN A 111 0.32 8.38 -12.20
N LEU A 112 0.46 9.28 -13.18
CA LEU A 112 1.72 10.00 -13.42
C LEU A 112 2.08 10.91 -12.24
N ALA A 113 1.10 11.71 -11.77
CA ALA A 113 1.31 12.62 -10.65
C ALA A 113 1.66 11.87 -9.34
N ALA A 114 1.11 10.68 -9.12
CA ALA A 114 1.48 9.83 -7.98
C ALA A 114 2.94 9.39 -8.02
N VAL A 115 3.43 9.03 -9.22
CA VAL A 115 4.83 8.65 -9.44
C VAL A 115 5.75 9.86 -9.25
N GLU A 116 5.39 11.02 -9.83
CA GLU A 116 6.12 12.28 -9.66
C GLU A 116 6.21 12.72 -8.19
N ALA A 117 5.10 12.57 -7.45
CA ALA A 117 5.01 12.89 -6.04
C ALA A 117 5.83 11.96 -5.13
N GLY A 118 6.34 10.83 -5.65
CA GLY A 118 7.11 9.87 -4.86
C GLY A 118 6.26 9.10 -3.85
N ALA A 119 5.05 8.69 -4.26
CA ALA A 119 4.27 7.69 -3.55
C ALA A 119 5.09 6.39 -3.39
N ASP A 120 4.84 5.62 -2.34
CA ASP A 120 5.53 4.34 -2.15
C ASP A 120 4.92 3.25 -3.04
N ILE A 121 3.59 3.29 -3.19
CA ILE A 121 2.81 2.34 -3.99
C ILE A 121 1.73 3.10 -4.76
N LEU A 122 1.63 2.85 -6.06
CA LEU A 122 0.47 3.22 -6.86
C LEU A 122 -0.57 2.10 -6.78
N ALA A 123 -1.63 2.32 -6.01
CA ALA A 123 -2.67 1.34 -5.77
C ALA A 123 -3.57 1.18 -7.00
N HIS A 124 -3.91 -0.08 -7.33
CA HIS A 124 -4.79 -0.48 -8.44
C HIS A 124 -4.73 0.47 -9.67
N PRO A 125 -3.58 0.56 -10.36
CA PRO A 125 -3.28 1.60 -11.35
C PRO A 125 -4.11 1.53 -12.65
N GLY A 126 -5.07 0.62 -12.75
CA GLY A 126 -5.90 0.45 -13.93
C GLY A 126 -5.09 0.08 -15.17
N LEU A 127 -5.27 0.85 -16.23
CA LEU A 127 -4.60 0.70 -17.52
C LEU A 127 -3.39 1.63 -17.65
N ILE A 128 -2.49 1.61 -16.66
CA ILE A 128 -1.26 2.42 -16.65
C ILE A 128 -0.51 2.34 -17.99
N ASP A 129 -0.12 3.49 -18.52
CA ASP A 129 0.58 3.58 -19.79
C ASP A 129 2.08 3.23 -19.66
N ASP A 130 2.73 3.11 -20.81
CA ASP A 130 4.14 2.70 -20.93
C ASP A 130 5.11 3.73 -20.30
N GLN A 131 4.83 5.03 -20.47
CA GLN A 131 5.69 6.11 -19.98
C GLN A 131 5.61 6.19 -18.45
N THR A 132 4.40 6.14 -17.90
CA THR A 132 4.15 6.17 -16.46
C THR A 132 4.71 4.93 -15.78
N ALA A 133 4.58 3.75 -16.38
CA ALA A 133 5.17 2.52 -15.85
C ALA A 133 6.71 2.56 -15.84
N ALA A 134 7.34 2.99 -16.95
CA ALA A 134 8.79 3.17 -17.02
C ALA A 134 9.29 4.14 -15.94
N TYR A 135 8.57 5.24 -15.76
CA TYR A 135 8.93 6.24 -14.77
C TYR A 135 8.72 5.76 -13.33
N ALA A 136 7.69 4.94 -13.07
CA ALA A 136 7.50 4.29 -11.77
C ALA A 136 8.68 3.39 -11.41
N ALA A 137 9.21 2.62 -12.38
CA ALA A 137 10.40 1.79 -12.19
C ALA A 137 11.63 2.64 -11.84
N GLU A 138 11.85 3.76 -12.56
CA GLU A 138 12.96 4.68 -12.30
C GLU A 138 12.88 5.31 -10.89
N LYS A 139 11.69 5.78 -10.50
CA LYS A 139 11.46 6.40 -9.19
C LYS A 139 11.36 5.38 -8.04
N GLY A 140 11.26 4.09 -8.36
CA GLY A 140 11.11 3.02 -7.39
C GLY A 140 9.74 3.00 -6.71
N VAL A 141 8.71 3.54 -7.37
CA VAL A 141 7.30 3.47 -6.97
C VAL A 141 6.76 2.10 -7.38
N ALA A 142 6.25 1.33 -6.42
CA ALA A 142 5.72 0.00 -6.72
C ALA A 142 4.31 0.07 -7.31
N LEU A 143 3.98 -0.85 -8.22
CA LEU A 143 2.63 -1.01 -8.75
C LEU A 143 1.88 -2.08 -7.95
N GLU A 144 0.67 -1.78 -7.50
CA GLU A 144 -0.14 -2.78 -6.79
C GLU A 144 -0.63 -3.88 -7.74
N LEU A 145 -0.40 -5.13 -7.34
CA LEU A 145 -1.13 -6.29 -7.85
C LEU A 145 -2.27 -6.59 -6.88
N SER A 146 -3.51 -6.35 -7.32
CA SER A 146 -4.66 -6.30 -6.40
C SER A 146 -5.32 -7.67 -6.21
N ALA A 147 -5.46 -8.11 -4.95
CA ALA A 147 -6.28 -9.27 -4.61
C ALA A 147 -7.77 -8.92 -4.45
N CYS A 148 -8.13 -7.62 -4.50
CA CYS A 148 -9.50 -7.16 -4.41
C CYS A 148 -10.24 -7.40 -5.74
N PRO A 149 -11.34 -8.18 -5.77
CA PRO A 149 -12.06 -8.47 -7.01
C PRO A 149 -12.52 -7.23 -7.77
N ARG A 150 -12.83 -6.13 -7.06
CA ARG A 150 -13.26 -4.87 -7.68
C ARG A 150 -12.17 -4.25 -8.55
N HIS A 151 -10.91 -4.36 -8.13
CA HIS A 151 -9.78 -3.68 -8.79
C HIS A 151 -8.87 -4.64 -9.58
N GLY A 152 -9.03 -5.96 -9.41
CA GLY A 152 -8.16 -6.95 -10.02
C GLY A 152 -8.34 -7.18 -11.53
N LEU A 153 -9.32 -6.53 -12.18
CA LEU A 153 -9.62 -6.74 -13.61
C LEU A 153 -8.40 -6.45 -14.52
N THR A 154 -7.60 -5.44 -14.17
CA THR A 154 -6.44 -5.02 -14.95
C THR A 154 -5.12 -5.66 -14.49
N ASN A 155 -5.14 -6.61 -13.54
CA ASN A 155 -3.92 -7.20 -13.00
C ASN A 155 -2.99 -7.78 -14.08
N ALA A 156 -3.54 -8.38 -15.15
CA ALA A 156 -2.72 -8.89 -16.24
C ALA A 156 -1.99 -7.77 -17.01
N HIS A 157 -2.64 -6.63 -17.19
CA HIS A 157 -2.01 -5.45 -17.78
C HIS A 157 -0.90 -4.89 -16.88
N VAL A 158 -1.17 -4.77 -15.57
CA VAL A 158 -0.17 -4.33 -14.59
C VAL A 158 1.04 -5.27 -14.57
N ALA A 159 0.82 -6.59 -14.63
CA ALA A 159 1.89 -7.58 -14.71
C ALA A 159 2.76 -7.41 -15.96
N VAL A 160 2.14 -7.22 -17.13
CA VAL A 160 2.87 -6.97 -18.39
C VAL A 160 3.70 -5.69 -18.30
N MET A 161 3.15 -4.61 -17.75
CA MET A 161 3.87 -3.35 -17.57
C MET A 161 5.03 -3.49 -16.60
N ALA A 162 4.83 -4.18 -15.48
CA ALA A 162 5.88 -4.43 -14.51
C ALA A 162 7.02 -5.30 -15.08
N GLU A 163 6.70 -6.35 -15.84
CA GLU A 163 7.74 -7.17 -16.49
C GLU A 163 8.49 -6.43 -17.59
N ARG A 164 7.79 -5.61 -18.37
CA ARG A 164 8.37 -4.82 -19.46
C ARG A 164 9.38 -3.79 -18.94
N HIS A 165 9.00 -3.06 -17.89
CA HIS A 165 9.76 -1.90 -17.40
C HIS A 165 10.59 -2.20 -16.15
N GLY A 166 10.45 -3.39 -15.58
CA GLY A 166 11.13 -3.76 -14.33
C GLY A 166 10.52 -3.08 -13.10
N CYS A 167 9.22 -2.78 -13.12
CA CYS A 167 8.56 -2.18 -11.96
C CYS A 167 8.50 -3.18 -10.81
N MET A 168 8.69 -2.68 -9.59
CA MET A 168 8.41 -3.43 -8.38
C MET A 168 6.90 -3.66 -8.26
N LEU A 169 6.50 -4.87 -7.86
CA LEU A 169 5.10 -5.18 -7.60
C LEU A 169 4.81 -5.27 -6.09
N ALA A 170 3.71 -4.65 -5.66
CA ALA A 170 3.25 -4.66 -4.27
C ALA A 170 1.99 -5.56 -4.11
N PRO A 171 1.96 -6.47 -3.12
CA PRO A 171 0.75 -7.22 -2.78
C PRO A 171 -0.28 -6.30 -2.11
N GLY A 172 -1.44 -6.05 -2.73
CA GLY A 172 -2.50 -5.23 -2.12
C GLY A 172 -3.85 -5.95 -2.00
N GLY A 173 -4.31 -6.19 -0.77
CA GLY A 173 -5.59 -6.85 -0.49
C GLY A 173 -6.80 -5.94 -0.61
N ASN A 174 -6.62 -4.66 -0.26
CA ASN A 174 -7.64 -3.60 -0.21
C ASN A 174 -8.91 -4.01 0.57
N ALA A 175 -8.76 -4.89 1.57
CA ALA A 175 -9.84 -5.37 2.42
C ALA A 175 -10.28 -4.30 3.42
N ARG A 176 -11.59 -4.11 3.57
CA ARG A 176 -12.24 -3.15 4.49
C ARG A 176 -13.05 -3.84 5.58
N THR A 177 -13.50 -5.08 5.35
CA THR A 177 -14.29 -5.86 6.32
C THR A 177 -13.64 -7.19 6.66
N PRO A 178 -14.03 -7.85 7.78
CA PRO A 178 -13.51 -9.16 8.13
C PRO A 178 -13.78 -10.20 7.04
N GLU A 179 -14.95 -10.15 6.42
CA GLU A 179 -15.35 -11.08 5.36
C GLU A 179 -14.48 -10.91 4.12
N GLU A 180 -14.20 -9.68 3.70
CA GLU A 180 -13.29 -9.41 2.58
C GLU A 180 -11.89 -9.92 2.88
N PHE A 181 -11.39 -9.63 4.09
CA PHE A 181 -10.05 -10.04 4.51
C PHE A 181 -9.88 -11.57 4.54
N LEU A 182 -10.85 -12.28 5.14
CA LEU A 182 -10.84 -13.73 5.24
C LEU A 182 -10.98 -14.41 3.87
N ARG A 183 -11.60 -13.75 2.90
CA ARG A 183 -11.81 -14.27 1.54
C ARG A 183 -10.73 -13.88 0.53
N LEU A 184 -9.72 -13.07 0.88
CA LEU A 184 -8.68 -12.74 -0.11
C LEU A 184 -8.06 -14.02 -0.71
N PRO A 185 -7.90 -14.09 -2.04
CA PRO A 185 -7.22 -15.20 -2.67
C PRO A 185 -5.77 -15.32 -2.19
N SER A 186 -5.14 -16.47 -2.42
CA SER A 186 -3.69 -16.59 -2.21
C SER A 186 -2.95 -15.72 -3.24
N TRP A 187 -1.79 -15.18 -2.86
CA TRP A 187 -0.96 -14.41 -3.80
C TRP A 187 -0.53 -15.21 -5.01
N ASP A 188 -0.34 -16.52 -4.84
CA ASP A 188 -0.07 -17.47 -5.92
C ASP A 188 -1.24 -17.54 -6.93
N ALA A 189 -2.49 -17.57 -6.46
CA ALA A 189 -3.66 -17.51 -7.34
C ALA A 189 -3.76 -16.15 -8.05
N VAL A 190 -3.52 -15.04 -7.35
CA VAL A 190 -3.50 -13.68 -7.93
C VAL A 190 -2.45 -13.59 -9.03
N CYS A 191 -1.23 -14.06 -8.76
CA CYS A 191 -0.13 -14.04 -9.71
C CYS A 191 -0.42 -14.89 -10.96
N ARG A 192 -1.02 -16.08 -10.80
CA ARG A 192 -1.45 -16.90 -11.94
C ARG A 192 -2.57 -16.23 -12.73
N GLY A 193 -3.56 -15.66 -12.05
CA GLY A 193 -4.67 -14.95 -12.71
C GLY A 193 -4.19 -13.71 -13.49
N ALA A 194 -3.14 -13.06 -13.01
CA ALA A 194 -2.45 -11.97 -13.69
C ALA A 194 -1.45 -12.42 -14.76
N ALA A 195 -1.33 -13.73 -15.01
CA ALA A 195 -0.43 -14.33 -15.98
C ALA A 195 1.07 -13.99 -15.79
N LEU A 196 1.52 -13.73 -14.56
CA LEU A 196 2.95 -13.54 -14.27
C LEU A 196 3.74 -14.78 -14.67
N SER A 197 4.89 -14.58 -15.32
CA SER A 197 5.91 -15.62 -15.52
C SER A 197 6.43 -16.18 -14.19
N ASP A 198 6.95 -17.40 -14.16
CA ASP A 198 7.49 -17.98 -12.91
C ASP A 198 8.62 -17.13 -12.33
N ALA A 199 9.46 -16.56 -13.18
CA ALA A 199 10.49 -15.60 -12.78
C ALA A 199 9.88 -14.31 -12.18
N ALA A 200 8.79 -13.80 -12.75
CA ALA A 200 8.07 -12.65 -12.19
C ALA A 200 7.39 -12.99 -10.85
N ARG A 201 6.89 -14.21 -10.66
CA ARG A 201 6.33 -14.65 -9.37
C ARG A 201 7.39 -14.75 -8.29
N GLU A 202 8.61 -15.14 -8.63
CA GLU A 202 9.74 -15.09 -7.72
C GLU A 202 10.13 -13.65 -7.39
N ARG A 203 10.26 -12.78 -8.41
CA ARG A 203 10.48 -11.34 -8.22
C ARG A 203 9.42 -10.70 -7.32
N PHE A 204 8.14 -10.96 -7.56
CA PHE A 204 7.03 -10.47 -6.73
C PHE A 204 7.20 -10.81 -5.23
N ARG A 205 7.65 -12.04 -4.92
CA ARG A 205 7.93 -12.44 -3.52
C ARG A 205 9.10 -11.67 -2.92
N ASN A 206 10.14 -11.40 -3.71
CA ASN A 206 11.30 -10.63 -3.29
C ASN A 206 10.99 -9.12 -3.17
N ASP A 207 10.16 -8.59 -4.05
CA ASP A 207 9.66 -7.21 -4.04
C ASP A 207 8.88 -6.94 -2.76
N ALA A 208 7.96 -7.84 -2.41
CA ALA A 208 7.19 -7.73 -1.16
C ALA A 208 8.12 -7.68 0.07
N ALA A 209 9.15 -8.54 0.12
CA ALA A 209 10.13 -8.52 1.20
C ALA A 209 10.97 -7.23 1.21
N THR A 210 11.31 -6.71 0.02
CA THR A 210 12.04 -5.46 -0.15
C THR A 210 11.22 -4.26 0.33
N LEU A 211 9.92 -4.21 0.04
CA LEU A 211 9.00 -3.18 0.55
C LEU A 211 8.98 -3.17 2.08
N VAL A 212 8.81 -4.34 2.71
CA VAL A 212 8.85 -4.44 4.18
C VAL A 212 10.18 -3.96 4.74
N LYS A 213 11.31 -4.33 4.11
CA LYS A 213 12.62 -3.85 4.52
C LYS A 213 12.73 -2.32 4.41
N ARG A 214 12.28 -1.72 3.32
CA ARG A 214 12.26 -0.26 3.12
C ARG A 214 11.48 0.43 4.25
N PHE A 215 10.30 -0.08 4.59
CA PHE A 215 9.48 0.49 5.67
C PHE A 215 10.13 0.34 7.04
N MET A 216 10.78 -0.79 7.32
CA MET A 216 11.53 -1.00 8.56
C MET A 216 12.74 -0.06 8.69
N ASP A 217 13.48 0.15 7.61
CA ASP A 217 14.65 1.03 7.60
C ASP A 217 14.23 2.50 7.75
N ALA A 218 13.15 2.92 7.08
CA ALA A 218 12.55 4.25 7.25
C ALA A 218 12.12 4.49 8.71
N ARG A 219 11.39 3.54 9.30
CA ARG A 219 10.97 3.58 10.71
C ARG A 219 12.16 3.74 11.67
N ARG A 220 13.24 2.97 11.45
CA ARG A 220 14.46 3.05 12.29
C ARG A 220 15.12 4.42 12.21
N LYS A 221 15.16 5.03 11.02
CA LYS A 221 15.71 6.38 10.82
C LYS A 221 14.92 7.41 11.63
N THR A 222 13.59 7.38 11.54
CA THR A 222 12.71 8.29 12.30
C THR A 222 12.86 8.12 13.82
N LEU A 223 13.02 6.89 14.32
CA LEU A 223 13.24 6.64 15.75
C LEU A 223 14.59 7.17 16.24
N ARG A 224 15.65 7.05 15.43
CA ARG A 224 16.98 7.60 15.77
C ARG A 224 16.95 9.11 15.84
N GLU A 225 16.33 9.78 14.86
CA GLU A 225 16.18 11.23 14.86
C GLU A 225 15.45 11.71 16.12
N LYS A 226 14.35 11.06 16.53
CA LYS A 226 13.65 11.40 17.79
C LYS A 226 14.54 11.28 19.03
N SER A 227 15.39 10.24 19.11
CA SER A 227 16.25 10.01 20.28
C SER A 227 17.38 11.05 20.44
N VAL A 228 17.76 11.72 19.35
CA VAL A 228 18.80 12.77 19.35
C VAL A 228 18.23 14.12 19.82
N PHE A 229 16.94 14.39 19.57
CA PHE A 229 16.28 15.63 20.00
C PHE A 229 15.67 15.58 21.41
N SER A 230 15.65 14.40 22.05
CA SER A 230 15.13 14.20 23.41
C SER A 230 16.23 14.06 24.48
N ALA A 231 17.50 14.30 24.14
CA ALA A 231 18.66 14.29 25.02
C ALA A 231 19.24 15.70 25.14
#